data_AF-A0A352XYN5-F1
#
_entry.id   AF-A0A352XYN5-F1
#
_cell.length_a   1.000
_cell.length_b   1.000
_cell.length_c   1.000
_cell.angle_alpha   90.00
_cell.angle_beta   90.00
_cell.angle_gamma   90.00
#
_symmetry.space_group_name_H-M   'P 1'
#
loop_
_entity.id
_entity.type
_entity.pdbx_description
1 polymer ?
#
loop_
_entity_poly.entity_id
_entity_poly.type
_entity_poly.pdbx_seq_one_letter_code
_entity_poly.pdbx_strand_id
1 'polypeptide(L)'
;ELLSVGAHPLPFIELESLEEILLREGNEQQLTKKSFVLAAAVEQCDARLFIASRSNTKALSSIKPERVSTRRKAFRDIYQISQKREQAGKFRWSSTLYPTTAYAQDAEMSLHNFEEFVF
;
A
#
# COMPACT_ATOMS: atom_id res chain seq x y z
N GLU A 1 -1.52 -20.75 6.62
CA GLU A 1 -1.33 -20.07 7.93
C GLU A 1 -2.53 -19.24 8.37
N LEU A 2 -3.01 -18.25 7.60
CA LEU A 2 -4.19 -17.45 8.02
C LEU A 2 -5.47 -18.30 8.17
N LEU A 3 -5.76 -19.16 7.20
CA LEU A 3 -6.94 -20.04 7.26
C LEU A 3 -6.86 -21.07 8.40
N SER A 4 -5.65 -21.55 8.73
CA SER A 4 -5.45 -22.53 9.81
C SER A 4 -5.73 -21.96 11.21
N VAL A 5 -5.75 -20.63 11.36
CA VAL A 5 -6.15 -19.95 12.60
C VAL A 5 -7.58 -19.41 12.55
N GLY A 6 -8.37 -19.81 11.53
CA GLY A 6 -9.77 -19.42 11.38
C GLY A 6 -9.99 -17.98 10.88
N ALA A 7 -8.97 -17.33 10.31
CA ALA A 7 -9.12 -16.00 9.75
C ALA A 7 -9.92 -16.02 8.43
N HIS A 8 -10.55 -14.89 8.08
CA HIS A 8 -11.26 -14.66 6.82
C HIS A 8 -10.47 -13.69 5.94
N PRO A 9 -9.43 -14.14 5.22
CA PRO A 9 -8.57 -13.26 4.45
C PRO A 9 -9.32 -12.61 3.28
N LEU A 10 -9.09 -11.30 3.10
CA LEU A 10 -9.52 -10.53 1.95
C LEU A 10 -8.28 -10.03 1.21
N PRO A 11 -7.86 -10.68 0.11
CA PRO A 11 -6.71 -10.24 -0.67
C PRO A 11 -6.98 -8.89 -1.33
N PHE A 12 -6.08 -7.93 -1.12
CA PHE A 12 -6.01 -6.68 -1.89
C PHE A 12 -4.77 -6.73 -2.78
N ILE A 13 -5.00 -6.96 -4.07
CA ILE A 13 -3.94 -7.00 -5.08
C ILE A 13 -4.05 -5.72 -5.90
N GLU A 14 -2.97 -4.93 -5.89
CA GLU A 14 -2.85 -3.71 -6.67
C GLU A 14 -1.80 -3.92 -7.77
N LEU A 15 -2.13 -3.52 -8.99
CA LEU A 15 -1.16 -3.48 -10.08
C LEU A 15 -0.41 -2.15 -9.98
N GLU A 16 0.92 -2.23 -9.88
CA GLU A 16 1.80 -1.09 -9.58
C GLU A 16 1.63 0.10 -10.53
N SER A 17 1.31 -0.16 -11.81
CA SER A 17 1.12 0.89 -12.82
C SER A 17 -0.15 1.72 -12.63
N LEU A 18 -1.17 1.21 -11.91
CA LEU A 18 -2.47 1.87 -11.81
C LEU A 18 -2.39 3.18 -11.01
N GLU A 19 -1.58 3.21 -9.96
CA GLU A 19 -1.36 4.44 -9.18
C GLU A 19 -0.71 5.51 -10.06
N GLU A 20 0.30 5.14 -10.85
CA GLU A 20 0.97 6.07 -11.77
C GLU A 20 0.02 6.60 -12.84
N ILE A 21 -0.76 5.72 -13.49
CA ILE A 21 -1.73 6.10 -14.53
C ILE A 21 -2.76 7.08 -13.96
N LEU A 22 -3.35 6.76 -12.80
CA LEU A 22 -4.31 7.65 -12.14
C LEU A 22 -3.67 9.00 -11.79
N LEU A 23 -2.46 8.97 -11.24
CA LEU A 23 -1.73 10.19 -10.90
C LEU A 23 -1.25 10.94 -12.14
N ARG A 24 -1.12 10.34 -13.31
CA ARG A 24 -0.72 11.03 -14.56
C ARG A 24 -1.92 11.64 -15.27
N GLU A 25 -2.99 10.87 -15.40
CA GLU A 25 -4.10 11.15 -16.32
C GLU A 25 -5.39 11.59 -15.61
N GLY A 26 -5.55 11.24 -14.33
CA GLY A 26 -6.78 11.50 -13.59
C GLY A 26 -7.13 12.98 -13.45
N ASN A 27 -8.41 13.30 -13.58
CA ASN A 27 -8.93 14.61 -13.24
C ASN A 27 -9.07 14.79 -11.72
N GLU A 28 -9.38 16.00 -11.26
CA GLU A 28 -9.47 16.32 -9.82
C GLU A 28 -10.50 15.44 -9.08
N GLN A 29 -11.65 15.17 -9.69
CA GLN A 29 -12.68 14.31 -9.09
C GLN A 29 -12.19 12.87 -8.93
N GLN A 30 -11.48 12.33 -9.93
CA GLN A 30 -10.92 10.98 -9.89
C GLN A 30 -9.77 10.86 -8.87
N LEU A 31 -8.91 11.88 -8.77
CA LEU A 31 -7.82 11.91 -7.79
C LEU A 31 -8.31 11.94 -6.33
N THR A 32 -9.45 12.58 -6.11
CA THR A 32 -10.04 12.77 -4.77
C THR A 32 -11.12 11.74 -4.42
N LYS A 33 -11.58 10.95 -5.39
CA LYS A 33 -12.57 9.90 -5.14
C LYS A 33 -12.00 8.79 -4.25
N LYS A 34 -12.60 8.64 -3.07
CA LYS A 34 -12.31 7.54 -2.16
C LYS A 34 -12.90 6.24 -2.69
N SER A 35 -12.11 5.16 -2.59
CA SER A 35 -12.62 3.82 -2.84
C SER A 35 -13.54 3.39 -1.70
N PHE A 36 -14.79 3.05 -2.03
CA PHE A 36 -15.74 2.51 -1.05
C PHE A 36 -15.23 1.19 -0.44
N VAL A 37 -14.51 0.39 -1.23
CA VAL A 37 -13.91 -0.87 -0.78
C VAL A 37 -12.83 -0.60 0.26
N LEU A 38 -11.97 0.41 0.05
CA LEU A 38 -10.92 0.75 1.02
C LEU A 38 -11.52 1.31 2.30
N ALA A 39 -12.55 2.16 2.20
CA ALA A 39 -13.24 2.70 3.36
C ALA A 39 -13.85 1.57 4.20
N ALA A 40 -14.60 0.65 3.57
CA ALA A 40 -15.18 -0.50 4.25
C ALA A 40 -14.11 -1.41 4.87
N ALA A 41 -13.00 -1.67 4.18
CA ALA A 41 -11.92 -2.48 4.71
C ALA A 41 -11.28 -1.85 5.96
N VAL A 42 -11.00 -0.55 5.95
CA VAL A 42 -10.43 0.16 7.11
C VAL A 42 -11.41 0.27 8.27
N GLU A 43 -12.71 0.24 8.02
CA GLU A 43 -13.73 0.22 9.07
C GLU A 43 -13.97 -1.17 9.68
N GLN A 44 -13.87 -2.24 8.87
CA GLN A 44 -14.34 -3.57 9.25
C GLN A 44 -13.23 -4.59 9.49
N CYS A 45 -12.09 -4.51 8.80
CA CYS A 45 -11.03 -5.52 8.97
C CYS A 45 -10.38 -5.41 10.35
N ASP A 46 -10.14 -6.54 11.03
CA ASP A 46 -9.48 -6.57 12.34
C ASP A 46 -7.96 -6.49 12.26
N ALA A 47 -7.39 -6.93 11.13
CA ALA A 47 -5.96 -6.92 10.90
C ALA A 47 -5.60 -6.67 9.43
N ARG A 48 -4.40 -6.12 9.20
CA ARG A 48 -3.81 -5.95 7.86
C ARG A 48 -2.37 -6.43 7.84
N LEU A 49 -2.04 -7.27 6.85
CA LEU A 49 -0.66 -7.54 6.45
C LEU A 49 -0.39 -6.81 5.14
N PHE A 50 0.63 -5.94 5.12
CA PHE A 50 1.11 -5.31 3.91
C PHE A 50 2.40 -5.99 3.45
N ILE A 51 2.47 -6.37 2.17
CA ILE A 51 3.67 -6.95 1.56
C ILE A 51 4.20 -5.96 0.54
N ALA A 52 5.24 -5.22 0.91
CA ALA A 52 5.93 -4.31 0.00
C ALA A 52 6.63 -5.13 -1.10
N SER A 53 6.27 -4.90 -2.36
CA SER A 53 6.70 -5.76 -3.48
C SER A 53 6.84 -4.97 -4.78
N ARG A 54 7.32 -3.72 -4.69
CA ARG A 54 7.45 -2.82 -5.86
C ARG A 54 8.46 -3.35 -6.85
N SER A 55 8.08 -3.38 -8.12
CA SER A 55 8.96 -3.65 -9.27
C SER A 55 9.54 -2.38 -9.89
N ASN A 56 9.04 -1.19 -9.51
CA ASN A 56 9.61 0.11 -9.89
C ASN A 56 9.45 1.13 -8.75
N THR A 57 10.48 1.27 -7.92
CA THR A 57 10.47 2.23 -6.80
C THR A 57 10.47 3.70 -7.25
N LYS A 58 10.79 3.96 -8.52
CA LYS A 58 10.82 5.30 -9.11
C LYS A 58 9.61 5.60 -10.01
N ALA A 59 8.57 4.76 -10.02
CA ALA A 59 7.39 4.92 -10.90
C ALA A 59 6.76 6.33 -10.82
N LEU A 60 6.73 6.92 -9.62
CA LEU A 60 6.12 8.24 -9.41
C LEU A 60 7.11 9.42 -9.53
N SER A 61 8.37 9.19 -9.90
CA SER A 61 9.42 10.23 -9.92
C SER A 61 9.13 11.38 -10.90
N SER A 62 8.42 11.10 -11.99
CA SER A 62 8.03 12.09 -13.01
C SER A 62 6.67 12.74 -12.74
N ILE A 63 5.95 12.29 -11.71
CA ILE A 63 4.63 12.80 -11.36
C ILE A 63 4.76 14.12 -10.60
N LYS A 64 3.92 15.10 -10.96
CA LYS A 64 3.93 16.39 -10.27
C LYS A 64 3.55 16.24 -8.78
N PRO A 65 4.35 16.75 -7.83
CA PRO A 65 4.14 16.54 -6.39
C PRO A 65 2.75 16.96 -5.88
N GLU A 66 2.15 18.00 -6.47
CA GLU A 66 0.82 18.49 -6.10
C GLU A 66 -0.26 17.43 -6.33
N ARG A 67 -0.15 16.57 -7.34
CA ARG A 67 -1.13 15.52 -7.63
C ARG A 67 -1.07 14.40 -6.58
N VAL A 68 0.14 14.03 -6.17
CA VAL A 68 0.37 13.11 -5.04
C VAL A 68 -0.18 13.72 -3.74
N SER A 69 0.09 15.02 -3.50
CA SER A 69 -0.39 15.74 -2.32
C SER A 69 -1.93 15.80 -2.26
N THR A 70 -2.59 16.10 -3.37
CA THR A 70 -4.06 16.11 -3.49
C THR A 70 -4.65 14.74 -3.13
N ARG A 71 -4.11 13.67 -3.72
CA ARG A 71 -4.56 12.30 -3.41
C ARG A 71 -4.34 11.94 -1.94
N ARG A 72 -3.16 12.24 -1.38
CA ARG A 72 -2.86 12.01 0.05
C ARG A 72 -3.80 12.78 0.98
N LYS A 73 -4.11 14.04 0.66
CA LYS A 73 -5.06 14.86 1.43
C LYS A 73 -6.46 14.27 1.38
N ALA A 74 -6.91 13.83 0.21
CA ALA A 74 -8.23 13.23 0.03
C ALA A 74 -8.41 11.95 0.86
N PHE A 75 -7.36 11.16 1.09
CA PHE A 75 -7.42 9.90 1.85
C PHE A 75 -7.03 10.02 3.34
N ARG A 76 -6.83 11.25 3.84
CA ARG A 76 -6.38 11.50 5.23
C ARG A 76 -7.33 10.92 6.28
N ASP A 77 -8.63 11.01 6.04
CA ASP A 77 -9.66 10.51 6.96
C ASP A 77 -9.63 8.99 7.07
N ILE A 78 -9.42 8.28 5.96
CA ILE A 78 -9.25 6.82 5.96
C ILE A 78 -8.07 6.44 6.87
N TYR A 79 -6.93 7.14 6.74
CA TYR A 79 -5.78 6.90 7.62
C TYR A 79 -6.09 7.20 9.10
N GLN A 80 -6.83 8.27 9.38
CA GLN A 80 -7.26 8.60 10.73
C GLN A 80 -8.19 7.54 11.34
N ILE A 81 -9.06 6.92 10.56
CA ILE A 81 -9.90 5.81 11.02
C ILE A 81 -9.02 4.63 11.45
N SER A 82 -8.07 4.19 10.61
CA SER A 82 -7.15 3.10 10.97
C SER A 82 -6.36 3.41 12.23
N GLN A 83 -5.84 4.64 12.38
CA GLN A 83 -5.07 5.04 13.54
C GLN A 83 -5.92 5.05 14.83
N LYS A 84 -7.15 5.56 14.76
CA LYS A 84 -8.07 5.53 15.91
C LYS A 84 -8.41 4.09 16.32
N ARG A 85 -8.64 3.20 15.36
CA ARG A 85 -8.93 1.78 15.64
C ARG A 85 -7.72 1.07 16.23
N GLU A 86 -6.52 1.36 15.73
CA GLU A 86 -5.27 0.84 16.28
C GLU A 86 -5.08 1.25 17.74
N GLN A 87 -5.22 2.55 18.04
CA GLN A 87 -5.13 3.07 19.42
C GLN A 87 -6.17 2.47 20.35
N ALA A 88 -7.35 2.13 19.83
CA ALA A 88 -8.41 1.45 20.56
C ALA A 88 -8.23 -0.08 20.66
N GLY A 89 -7.14 -0.65 20.11
CA GLY A 89 -6.90 -2.10 20.06
C GLY A 89 -7.83 -2.88 19.13
N LYS A 90 -8.61 -2.20 18.29
CA LYS A 90 -9.61 -2.77 17.36
C LYS A 90 -9.07 -3.04 15.97
N PHE A 91 -7.82 -2.67 15.70
CA PHE A 91 -7.14 -2.92 14.44
C PHE A 91 -5.67 -3.18 14.71
N ARG A 92 -5.11 -4.21 14.07
CA ARG A 92 -3.68 -4.53 14.13
C ARG A 92 -3.10 -4.51 12.73
N TRP A 93 -1.85 -4.12 12.60
CA TRP A 93 -1.19 -4.19 11.30
C TRP A 93 0.24 -4.66 11.42
N SER A 94 0.72 -5.29 10.36
CA SER A 94 2.10 -5.65 10.17
C SER A 94 2.48 -5.40 8.72
N SER A 95 3.75 -5.12 8.47
CA SER A 95 4.30 -5.00 7.14
C SER A 95 5.51 -5.89 7.01
N THR A 96 5.64 -6.54 5.87
CA THR A 96 6.86 -7.21 5.42
C THR A 96 7.15 -6.77 3.99
N LEU A 97 8.25 -7.22 3.44
CA LEU A 97 8.58 -7.03 2.04
C LEU A 97 8.80 -8.37 1.36
N TYR A 98 8.54 -8.40 0.06
CA TYR A 98 9.00 -9.44 -0.84
C TYR A 98 10.17 -8.88 -1.64
N PRO A 99 11.31 -9.59 -1.73
CA PRO A 99 12.46 -9.12 -2.47
C PRO A 99 12.14 -8.97 -3.95
N THR A 100 12.48 -7.82 -4.51
CA THR A 100 12.33 -7.54 -5.94
C THR A 100 13.63 -6.98 -6.48
N THR A 101 13.84 -7.09 -7.80
CA THR A 101 15.00 -6.50 -8.46
C THR A 101 15.09 -5.00 -8.19
N ALA A 102 13.96 -4.28 -8.11
CA ALA A 102 13.97 -2.85 -7.84
C ALA A 102 14.45 -2.53 -6.42
N TYR A 103 14.03 -3.31 -5.41
CA TYR A 103 14.55 -3.14 -4.05
C TYR A 103 16.03 -3.49 -3.94
N ALA A 104 16.47 -4.56 -4.61
CA ALA A 104 17.88 -4.94 -4.65
C ALA A 104 18.74 -3.84 -5.29
N GLN A 105 18.27 -3.24 -6.40
CA GLN A 105 18.95 -2.12 -7.06
C GLN A 105 19.03 -0.88 -6.18
N ASP A 106 17.94 -0.50 -5.50
CA ASP A 106 17.95 0.62 -4.54
C ASP A 106 18.90 0.35 -3.34
N ALA A 107 19.17 -0.91 -3.02
CA ALA A 107 20.10 -1.34 -1.98
C ALA A 107 21.52 -1.62 -2.50
N GLU A 108 21.81 -1.35 -3.78
CA GLU A 108 23.10 -1.64 -4.42
C GLU A 108 23.54 -3.12 -4.32
N MET A 109 22.57 -4.03 -4.33
CA MET A 109 22.75 -5.48 -4.23
C MET A 109 22.28 -6.21 -5.48
N SER A 110 22.84 -7.42 -5.72
CA SER A 110 22.18 -8.39 -6.60
C SER A 110 20.86 -8.85 -5.96
N LEU A 111 19.91 -9.34 -6.76
CA LEU A 111 18.66 -9.88 -6.21
C LEU A 111 18.92 -11.00 -5.20
N HIS A 112 19.87 -11.90 -5.49
CA HIS A 112 20.23 -13.00 -4.61
C HIS A 112 20.76 -12.51 -3.25
N ASN A 113 21.70 -11.57 -3.24
CA ASN A 113 22.24 -11.04 -1.98
C ASN A 113 21.16 -10.30 -1.18
N PHE A 114 20.22 -9.64 -1.86
CA PHE A 114 19.11 -8.97 -1.21
C PHE A 114 18.13 -9.98 -0.60
N GLU A 115 17.82 -11.07 -1.30
CA GLU A 115 17.02 -12.19 -0.78
C GLU A 115 17.64 -12.78 0.49
N GLU A 116 18.96 -13.08 0.48
CA GLU A 116 19.68 -13.57 1.67
C GLU A 116 19.69 -12.58 2.84
N PHE A 117 19.56 -11.28 2.55
CA PHE A 117 19.54 -10.24 3.58
C PHE A 117 18.16 -10.06 4.24
N VAL A 118 17.06 -10.24 3.49
CA VAL A 118 15.70 -9.91 3.95
C VAL A 118 14.86 -11.13 4.36
N PHE A 119 15.28 -12.33 4.00
CA PHE A 119 14.70 -13.59 4.45
C PHE A 119 15.46 -14.18 5.62
#